data_AF-A0A1W2ALW2-F1
#
_entry.id   AF-A0A1W2ALW2-F1
#
_cell.length_a   1.000
_cell.length_b   1.000
_cell.length_c   1.000
_cell.angle_alpha   90.00
_cell.angle_beta   90.00
_cell.angle_gamma   90.00
#
_symmetry.space_group_name_H-M   'P 1'
#
loop_
_entity.id
_entity.type
_entity.pdbx_description
1 polymer ?
#
loop_
_entity_poly.entity_id
_entity_poly.type
_entity_poly.pdbx_seq_one_letter_code
_entity_poly.pdbx_strand_id
1 'polypeptide(L)'
;MARTSTPPPALAPDALRVISLGGLGEIGRNMTVFEHEGKLLIVDCGVLFPEEHQPGVDVILPDWSCIRDRLADVVAIVLTHGHEDHIGGVPYLLRERRDIPVIGSRLTLKF
;
A
#
# COMPACT_ATOMS: atom_id res chain seq x y z
N MET A 1 14.62 16.06 1.56
CA MET A 1 15.80 15.35 1.01
C MET A 1 15.35 14.00 0.51
N ALA A 2 15.25 13.80 -0.80
CA ALA A 2 14.94 12.50 -1.38
C ALA A 2 16.05 11.52 -1.02
N ARG A 3 15.73 10.45 -0.29
CA ARG A 3 16.67 9.34 -0.10
C ARG A 3 16.78 8.65 -1.45
N THR A 4 17.85 8.94 -2.18
CA THR A 4 18.26 8.21 -3.38
C THR A 4 18.74 6.83 -2.96
N SER A 5 17.81 5.89 -2.73
CA SER A 5 18.17 4.48 -2.65
C SER A 5 18.34 3.97 -4.07
N THR A 6 19.49 3.40 -4.38
CA THR A 6 19.68 2.59 -5.59
C THR A 6 18.53 1.58 -5.68
N PRO A 7 17.88 1.41 -6.85
CA PRO A 7 16.84 0.39 -6.99
C PRO A 7 17.40 -0.98 -6.57
N PRO A 8 16.59 -1.82 -5.92
CA PRO A 8 17.04 -3.14 -5.52
C PRO A 8 17.46 -3.95 -6.76
N PRO A 9 18.37 -4.92 -6.62
CA PRO A 9 18.74 -5.82 -7.71
C PRO A 9 17.52 -6.59 -8.22
N ALA A 10 17.66 -7.27 -9.36
CA ALA A 10 16.63 -8.20 -9.82
C ALA A 10 16.31 -9.24 -8.72
N LEU A 11 15.04 -9.61 -8.58
CA LEU A 11 14.63 -10.67 -7.66
C LEU A 11 15.16 -12.00 -8.18
N ALA A 12 15.74 -12.82 -7.30
CA ALA A 12 16.18 -14.16 -7.68
C ALA A 12 14.97 -15.06 -8.02
N PRO A 13 15.13 -16.10 -8.87
CA PRO A 13 14.08 -17.07 -9.12
C PRO A 13 13.55 -17.69 -7.81
N ASP A 14 12.24 -17.91 -7.73
CA ASP A 14 11.54 -18.47 -6.57
C ASP A 14 11.64 -17.64 -5.26
N ALA A 15 12.25 -16.45 -5.31
CA ALA A 15 12.37 -15.59 -4.13
C ALA A 15 11.10 -14.74 -3.92
N LEU A 16 10.94 -14.28 -2.67
CA LEU A 16 9.91 -13.33 -2.27
C LEU A 16 10.59 -12.03 -1.85
N ARG A 17 10.11 -10.90 -2.38
CA ARG A 17 10.47 -9.57 -1.89
C ARG A 17 9.32 -8.98 -1.10
N VAL A 18 9.66 -8.34 0.03
CA VAL A 18 8.71 -7.63 0.89
C VAL A 18 9.13 -6.17 0.97
N ILE A 19 8.19 -5.28 0.71
CA ILE A 19 8.41 -3.82 0.68
C ILE A 19 7.36 -3.17 1.58
N SER A 20 7.78 -2.65 2.73
CA SER A 20 6.91 -1.85 3.60
C SER A 20 6.87 -0.41 3.09
N LEU A 21 5.69 0.05 2.64
CA LEU A 21 5.47 1.41 2.15
C LEU A 21 4.85 2.33 3.21
N GLY A 22 4.42 1.77 4.33
CA GLY A 22 3.97 2.50 5.51
C GLY A 22 3.78 1.56 6.72
N GLY A 23 3.47 2.13 7.90
CA GLY A 23 3.38 1.39 9.17
C GLY A 23 4.71 1.13 9.89
N LEU A 24 5.86 1.53 9.33
CA LEU A 24 7.17 1.44 9.98
C LEU A 24 7.75 2.83 10.26
N GLY A 25 8.21 3.05 11.49
CA GLY A 25 8.74 4.33 11.96
C GLY A 25 7.68 5.35 12.38
N GLU A 26 6.44 5.20 11.90
CA GLU A 26 5.26 5.99 12.26
C GLU A 26 4.04 5.06 12.36
N ILE A 27 3.10 5.37 13.25
CA ILE A 27 1.85 4.59 13.43
C ILE A 27 0.83 5.04 12.38
N GLY A 28 0.43 4.12 11.50
CA GLY A 28 -0.63 4.33 10.52
C GLY A 28 -0.13 4.19 9.08
N ARG A 29 -0.99 4.54 8.11
CA ARG A 29 -0.75 4.37 6.66
C ARG A 29 -0.20 2.98 6.31
N ASN A 30 -0.70 1.92 6.95
CA ASN A 30 -0.16 0.58 6.77
C ASN A 30 -0.31 0.15 5.31
N MET A 31 0.81 -0.29 4.72
CA MET A 31 0.84 -0.84 3.36
C MET A 31 2.11 -1.66 3.19
N THR A 32 1.96 -2.92 2.84
CA THR A 32 3.08 -3.81 2.52
C THR A 32 2.85 -4.46 1.16
N VAL A 33 3.87 -4.43 0.31
CA VAL A 33 3.85 -5.07 -1.01
C VAL A 33 4.70 -6.32 -0.97
N PHE A 34 4.13 -7.43 -1.43
CA PHE A 34 4.82 -8.68 -1.67
C PHE A 34 5.03 -8.83 -3.18
N GLU A 35 6.26 -9.12 -3.59
CA GLU A 35 6.61 -9.39 -4.98
C GLU A 35 7.14 -10.81 -5.12
N HIS A 36 6.54 -11.60 -6.01
CA HIS A 36 6.96 -12.97 -6.34
C HIS A 36 6.61 -13.27 -7.79
N GLU A 37 7.54 -13.87 -8.55
CA GLU A 37 7.34 -14.23 -9.97
C GLU A 37 6.77 -13.08 -10.83
N GLY A 38 7.27 -11.86 -10.60
CA GLY A 38 6.85 -10.65 -11.31
C GLY A 38 5.47 -10.10 -10.92
N LYS A 39 4.73 -10.79 -10.05
CA LYS A 39 3.41 -10.36 -9.55
C LYS A 39 3.51 -9.65 -8.20
N LEU A 40 2.55 -8.77 -7.96
CA LEU A 40 2.46 -7.96 -6.75
C LEU A 40 1.20 -8.28 -5.97
N LEU A 41 1.33 -8.50 -4.67
CA LEU A 41 0.22 -8.60 -3.73
C LEU A 41 0.35 -7.48 -2.70
N ILE A 42 -0.71 -6.71 -2.51
CA ILE A 42 -0.75 -5.64 -1.52
C ILE A 42 -1.46 -6.15 -0.28
N VAL A 43 -0.88 -5.94 0.89
CA VAL A 43 -1.52 -6.17 2.19
C VAL A 43 -1.68 -4.82 2.88
N ASP A 44 -2.94 -4.46 3.10
CA ASP A 44 -3.44 -3.18 3.59
C ASP A 44 -3.05 -1.97 2.70
N CYS A 45 -3.85 -0.92 2.79
CA CYS A 45 -3.62 0.37 2.17
C CYS A 45 -4.35 1.42 3.01
N GLY A 46 -3.70 1.88 4.07
CA GLY A 46 -4.29 2.80 5.05
C GLY A 46 -3.99 4.27 4.84
N VAL A 47 -4.49 5.09 5.77
CA VAL A 47 -4.09 6.50 5.94
C VAL A 47 -3.35 6.70 7.26
N LEU A 48 -2.56 7.77 7.32
CA LEU A 48 -2.05 8.36 8.55
C LEU A 48 -2.78 9.70 8.74
N PHE A 49 -3.25 9.96 9.95
CA PHE A 49 -3.82 11.27 10.28
C PHE A 49 -2.71 12.28 10.57
N PRO A 50 -2.80 13.49 10.02
CA PRO A 50 -1.83 14.54 10.28
C PRO A 50 -1.96 15.09 11.71
N GLU A 51 -0.90 15.71 12.21
CA GLU A 51 -0.92 16.42 13.48
C GLU A 51 -1.61 17.80 13.34
N GLU A 52 -2.09 18.36 14.46
CA GLU A 52 -2.88 19.63 14.48
C GLU A 52 -2.20 20.83 13.79
N HIS A 53 -0.87 20.80 13.68
CA HIS A 53 -0.08 21.90 13.13
C HIS A 53 0.08 21.85 11.58
N GLN A 54 -0.62 20.94 10.89
CA GLN A 54 -0.55 20.75 9.43
C GLN A 54 -1.86 21.17 8.73
N PRO A 55 -2.20 22.48 8.68
CA PRO A 55 -3.44 22.94 8.08
C PRO A 55 -3.49 22.64 6.57
N GLY A 56 -4.65 22.15 6.10
CA GLY A 56 -4.91 21.82 4.70
C GLY A 56 -4.50 20.40 4.28
N VAL A 57 -4.03 19.58 5.21
CA VAL A 57 -3.79 18.14 5.01
C VAL A 57 -4.88 17.40 5.79
N ASP A 58 -5.73 16.63 5.09
CA ASP A 58 -6.76 15.81 5.75
C ASP A 58 -6.25 14.40 6.09
N VAL A 59 -5.51 13.79 5.15
CA VAL A 59 -4.94 12.45 5.28
C VAL A 59 -3.57 12.38 4.61
N ILE A 60 -2.70 11.52 5.14
CA ILE A 60 -1.39 11.20 4.57
C ILE A 60 -1.42 9.75 4.06
N LEU A 61 -1.00 9.56 2.81
CA LEU A 61 -1.01 8.25 2.14
C LEU A 61 0.38 7.59 2.14
N PRO A 62 0.45 6.26 1.99
CA PRO A 62 1.68 5.58 1.58
C PRO A 62 2.17 6.11 0.22
N ASP A 63 3.48 6.14 0.02
CA ASP A 63 4.06 6.42 -1.30
C ASP A 63 4.29 5.12 -2.08
N TRP A 64 3.37 4.82 -2.99
CA TRP A 64 3.46 3.66 -3.89
C TRP A 64 4.12 3.98 -5.25
N SER A 65 4.87 5.09 -5.37
CA SER A 65 5.57 5.44 -6.61
C SER A 65 6.50 4.33 -7.10
N CYS A 66 7.04 3.50 -6.21
CA CYS A 66 7.91 2.37 -6.57
C CYS A 66 7.19 1.23 -7.33
N ILE A 67 5.86 1.16 -7.30
CA ILE A 67 5.05 0.16 -8.01
C ILE A 67 4.03 0.78 -8.98
N ARG A 68 3.99 2.11 -9.11
CA ARG A 68 2.99 2.83 -9.92
C ARG A 68 2.98 2.37 -11.39
N ASP A 69 4.16 2.17 -11.98
CA ASP A 69 4.27 1.69 -13.37
C ASP A 69 3.98 0.19 -13.53
N ARG A 70 3.75 -0.51 -12.41
CA ARG A 70 3.49 -1.96 -12.33
C ARG A 70 2.14 -2.28 -11.70
N LEU A 71 1.20 -1.32 -11.65
CA LEU A 71 -0.15 -1.58 -11.11
C LEU A 71 -0.90 -2.69 -11.86
N ALA A 72 -0.54 -2.97 -13.11
CA ALA A 72 -1.05 -4.10 -13.89
C ALA A 72 -0.60 -5.47 -13.34
N ASP A 73 0.52 -5.52 -12.61
CA ASP A 73 1.04 -6.74 -11.98
C ASP A 73 0.39 -7.02 -10.61
N VAL A 74 -0.40 -6.08 -10.08
CA VAL A 74 -1.11 -6.24 -8.81
C VAL A 74 -2.25 -7.24 -8.98
N VAL A 75 -2.17 -8.35 -8.25
CA VAL A 75 -3.17 -9.43 -8.32
C VAL A 75 -4.34 -9.22 -7.38
N ALA A 76 -4.11 -8.57 -6.23
CA ALA A 76 -5.15 -8.23 -5.25
C ALA A 76 -4.63 -7.23 -4.20
N ILE A 77 -5.58 -6.65 -3.46
CA ILE A 77 -5.36 -5.98 -2.16
C ILE A 77 -6.02 -6.85 -1.08
N VAL A 78 -5.26 -7.30 -0.09
CA VAL A 78 -5.75 -8.02 1.07
C VAL A 78 -5.90 -7.04 2.22
N LEU A 79 -7.09 -6.94 2.80
CA LEU A 79 -7.38 -6.09 3.94
C LEU A 79 -7.52 -6.94 5.20
N THR A 80 -6.64 -6.69 6.17
CA THR A 80 -6.58 -7.47 7.41
C THR A 80 -7.83 -7.23 8.27
N HIS A 81 -8.26 -5.98 8.41
CA HIS A 81 -9.44 -5.56 9.15
C HIS A 81 -9.89 -4.14 8.70
N GLY A 82 -10.97 -3.62 9.28
CA GLY A 82 -11.65 -2.41 8.82
C GLY A 82 -11.22 -1.08 9.44
N HIS A 83 -10.07 -0.99 10.11
CA HIS A 83 -9.60 0.31 10.63
C HIS A 83 -9.02 1.19 9.51
N GLU A 84 -9.19 2.50 9.63
CA GLU A 84 -8.83 3.47 8.59
C GLU A 84 -7.34 3.50 8.29
N ASP A 85 -6.49 3.20 9.27
CA ASP A 85 -5.06 3.08 9.09
C ASP A 85 -4.62 1.81 8.35
N HIS A 86 -5.58 0.96 7.96
CA HIS A 86 -5.41 -0.21 7.09
C HIS A 86 -6.23 -0.14 5.80
N ILE A 87 -7.36 0.58 5.75
CA ILE A 87 -8.24 0.62 4.57
C ILE A 87 -8.40 2.00 3.92
N GLY A 88 -8.07 3.09 4.63
CA GLY A 88 -8.41 4.45 4.21
C GLY A 88 -7.73 4.92 2.92
N GLY A 89 -6.62 4.27 2.53
CA GLY A 89 -5.89 4.54 1.29
C GLY A 89 -6.46 3.80 0.07
N VAL A 90 -7.27 2.76 0.26
CA VAL A 90 -7.81 1.92 -0.82
C VAL A 90 -8.53 2.73 -1.91
N PRO A 91 -9.42 3.71 -1.59
CA PRO A 91 -10.09 4.50 -2.63
C PRO A 91 -9.12 5.31 -3.50
N TYR A 92 -7.97 5.72 -2.96
CA TYR A 92 -6.96 6.47 -3.70
C TYR A 92 -6.18 5.56 -4.66
N LEU A 93 -5.80 4.37 -4.20
CA LEU A 93 -5.16 3.37 -5.04
C LEU A 93 -6.08 2.90 -6.17
N LEU A 94 -7.37 2.66 -5.87
CA LEU A 94 -8.36 2.24 -6.87
C LEU A 94 -8.73 3.34 -7.87
N ARG A 95 -8.42 4.62 -7.61
CA ARG A 95 -8.52 5.68 -8.63
C ARG A 95 -7.48 5.51 -9.74
N GLU A 96 -6.29 5.00 -9.41
CA GLU A 96 -5.24 4.71 -10.40
C GLU A 96 -5.53 3.42 -11.17
N ARG A 97 -6.09 2.39 -10.50
CA ARG A 97 -6.56 1.15 -11.15
C ARG A 97 -7.79 0.56 -10.46
N ARG A 98 -8.95 0.65 -11.12
CA ARG A 98 -10.27 0.34 -10.54
C ARG A 98 -10.60 -1.15 -10.39
N ASP A 99 -9.98 -2.00 -11.18
CA ASP A 99 -10.33 -3.42 -11.32
C ASP A 99 -9.51 -4.36 -10.41
N ILE A 100 -8.72 -3.81 -9.49
CA ILE A 100 -7.95 -4.63 -8.54
C ILE A 100 -8.92 -5.35 -7.58
N PRO A 101 -8.86 -6.68 -7.45
CA PRO A 101 -9.66 -7.42 -6.48
C PRO A 101 -9.32 -7.00 -5.04
N VAL A 102 -10.35 -6.72 -4.24
CA VAL A 102 -10.21 -6.45 -2.80
C VAL A 102 -10.69 -7.66 -2.01
N ILE A 103 -9.81 -8.22 -1.19
CA ILE A 103 -10.03 -9.44 -0.42
C ILE A 103 -10.02 -9.07 1.06
N GLY A 104 -11.04 -9.47 1.81
CA GLY A 104 -11.12 -9.19 3.24
C GLY A 104 -12.30 -9.89 3.90
N SER A 105 -12.44 -9.71 5.21
CA SER A 105 -13.59 -10.23 5.95
C SER A 105 -14.91 -9.57 5.47
N ARG A 106 -16.05 -10.22 5.73
CA ARG A 106 -17.37 -9.63 5.41
C ARG A 106 -17.58 -8.25 6.04
N LEU A 107 -17.08 -8.03 7.26
CA LEU A 107 -17.20 -6.73 7.92
C LEU A 107 -16.28 -5.69 7.26
N THR A 108 -15.04 -6.06 6.98
CA THR A 108 -14.06 -5.18 6.30
C THR A 108 -14.58 -4.70 4.96
N LEU A 109 -15.17 -5.58 4.16
CA LEU A 109 -15.69 -5.28 2.81
C LEU A 109 -17.04 -4.54 2.80
N LYS A 110 -17.59 -4.17 3.96
CA LYS A 110 -18.83 -3.39 4.07
C LYS A 110 -18.62 -1.90 4.25
N PHE A 111 -17.37 -1.49 4.48
CA PHE A 111 -16.91 -0.11 4.43
C PHE A 111 -16.42 0.21 3.02
#